data_AF-A0A024TWE2-F1
#
_entry.id   AF-A0A024TWE2-F1
#
_cell.length_a   1.000
_cell.length_b   1.000
_cell.length_c   1.000
_cell.angle_alpha   90.00
_cell.angle_beta   90.00
_cell.angle_gamma   90.00
#
_symmetry.space_group_name_H-M   'P 1'
#
loop_
_entity.id
_entity.type
_entity.pdbx_description
1 polymer ?
#
loop_
_entity_poly.entity_id
_entity_poly.type
_entity_poly.pdbx_seq_one_letter_code
_entity_poly.pdbx_strand_id
1 'polypeptide(L)'
;MKAMTTAVRCRDGCGDFGIEELEYVCVDCDTRRRLHQVNASPPTLPERTRPAARPQGKEAWRAFQALGREQDATAMASEVRAFEESVAAKRQVSTALKHYMLATNNMEEVDKAVWIQHSSSQCTSLPYVD
;
A
#
# COMPACT_ATOMS: atom_id res chain seq x y z
N MET A 1 15.76 -38.39 17.13
CA MET A 1 14.57 -39.11 16.62
C MET A 1 13.84 -38.15 15.70
N LYS A 2 13.72 -38.45 14.40
CA LYS A 2 12.96 -37.61 13.47
C LYS A 2 11.49 -37.77 13.83
N ALA A 3 10.82 -36.70 14.24
CA ALA A 3 9.36 -36.71 14.38
C ALA A 3 8.77 -37.05 13.01
N MET A 4 8.16 -38.24 12.90
CA MET A 4 7.31 -38.56 11.76
C MET A 4 6.06 -37.70 11.92
N THR A 5 6.03 -36.55 11.25
CA THR A 5 4.81 -35.77 11.10
C THR A 5 3.84 -36.61 10.28
N THR A 6 2.85 -37.20 10.94
CA THR A 6 1.75 -37.90 10.29
C THR A 6 1.03 -36.88 9.41
N ALA A 7 1.16 -37.02 8.08
CA ALA A 7 0.51 -36.14 7.13
C ALA A 7 -0.99 -36.47 7.09
N VAL A 8 -1.79 -35.69 7.81
CA VAL A 8 -3.25 -35.83 7.85
C VAL A 8 -3.86 -34.91 6.80
N ARG A 9 -4.91 -35.36 6.10
CA ARG A 9 -5.67 -34.50 5.17
C ARG A 9 -6.44 -33.44 5.94
N CYS A 10 -6.59 -32.26 5.34
CA CYS A 10 -7.34 -31.15 5.91
C CYS A 10 -8.73 -31.61 6.35
N ARG A 11 -9.09 -31.32 7.60
CA ARG A 11 -10.38 -31.67 8.20
C ARG A 11 -11.57 -31.09 7.44
N ASP A 12 -11.39 -29.94 6.79
CA ASP A 12 -12.40 -29.26 5.99
C ASP A 12 -12.55 -29.86 4.57
N GLY A 13 -11.71 -30.84 4.20
CA GLY A 13 -11.89 -31.63 2.98
C GLY A 13 -11.46 -30.94 1.68
N CYS A 14 -10.67 -29.86 1.74
CA CYS A 14 -10.21 -29.13 0.55
C CYS A 14 -9.19 -29.90 -0.32
N GLY A 15 -8.68 -31.02 0.17
CA GLY A 15 -7.66 -31.83 -0.51
C GLY A 15 -6.23 -31.56 -0.05
N ASP A 16 -5.98 -30.49 0.70
CA ASP A 16 -4.64 -30.18 1.23
C ASP A 16 -4.30 -30.97 2.50
N PHE A 17 -3.08 -30.76 3.01
CA PHE A 17 -2.63 -31.32 4.28
C PHE A 17 -2.97 -30.39 5.44
N GLY A 18 -3.58 -30.95 6.48
CA GLY A 18 -3.83 -30.27 7.73
C GLY A 18 -2.57 -30.23 8.59
N ILE A 19 -2.44 -29.20 9.40
CA ILE A 19 -1.37 -29.08 10.39
C ILE A 19 -1.95 -29.19 11.81
N GLU A 20 -1.24 -29.88 12.70
CA GLU A 20 -1.71 -30.20 14.05
C GLU A 20 -1.96 -28.92 14.87
N GLU A 21 -1.14 -27.90 14.67
CA GLU A 21 -1.26 -26.58 15.30
C GLU A 21 -2.53 -25.83 14.92
N LEU A 22 -3.16 -26.20 13.79
CA LEU A 22 -4.45 -25.67 13.33
C LEU A 22 -5.56 -26.73 13.44
N GLU A 23 -5.47 -27.65 14.40
CA GLU A 23 -6.43 -28.74 14.60
C GLU A 23 -6.68 -29.59 13.34
N TYR A 24 -5.61 -29.84 12.58
CA TYR A 24 -5.63 -30.57 11.31
C TYR A 24 -6.41 -29.87 10.19
N VAL A 25 -6.57 -28.54 10.26
CA VAL A 25 -7.06 -27.69 9.16
C VAL A 25 -5.85 -27.17 8.36
N CYS A 26 -6.01 -27.01 7.04
CA CYS A 26 -4.96 -26.40 6.22
C CYS A 26 -4.94 -24.87 6.40
N VAL A 27 -3.81 -24.25 6.08
CA VAL A 27 -3.62 -22.80 6.21
C VAL A 27 -4.66 -22.00 5.41
N ASP A 28 -5.06 -22.49 4.23
CA ASP A 28 -6.02 -21.79 3.37
C ASP A 28 -7.44 -21.78 3.97
N CYS A 29 -7.89 -22.91 4.52
CA CYS A 29 -9.17 -23.03 5.21
C CYS A 29 -9.20 -22.20 6.49
N ASP A 30 -8.11 -22.21 7.27
CA ASP A 30 -7.98 -21.39 8.48
C ASP A 30 -7.98 -19.89 8.15
N THR A 31 -7.22 -19.48 7.13
CA THR A 31 -7.18 -18.09 6.66
C THR A 31 -8.55 -17.62 6.19
N ARG A 32 -9.25 -18.43 5.39
CA ARG A 32 -10.62 -18.14 4.94
C ARG A 32 -11.56 -17.98 6.14
N ARG A 33 -11.47 -18.87 7.14
CA ARG A 33 -12.29 -18.78 8.36
C ARG A 33 -12.01 -17.50 9.13
N ARG A 34 -10.74 -17.13 9.33
CA ARG A 34 -10.35 -15.89 10.02
C ARG A 34 -10.80 -14.64 9.28
N LEU A 35 -10.63 -14.60 7.95
CA LEU A 35 -11.06 -13.47 7.12
C LEU A 35 -12.58 -13.27 7.15
N HIS A 36 -13.37 -14.35 7.13
CA HIS A 36 -14.83 -14.25 7.22
C HIS A 36 -15.36 -14.08 8.65
N GLN A 37 -14.57 -14.42 9.69
CA GLN A 37 -14.89 -14.17 11.09
C GLN A 37 -14.49 -12.77 11.57
N VAL A 38 -13.74 -12.00 10.76
CA VAL A 38 -13.69 -10.55 10.97
C VAL A 38 -15.11 -10.05 10.72
N ASN A 39 -15.89 -10.00 11.80
CA ASN A 39 -17.04 -9.12 11.97
C ASN A 39 -16.51 -7.70 11.80
N ALA A 40 -16.19 -7.35 10.56
CA ALA A 40 -16.22 -5.98 10.11
C ALA A 40 -17.69 -5.60 10.28
N SER A 41 -18.00 -5.02 11.44
CA SER A 41 -18.87 -3.86 11.41
C SER A 41 -18.35 -3.04 10.22
N PRO A 42 -19.16 -2.81 9.18
CA PRO A 42 -18.70 -1.99 8.07
C PRO A 42 -18.14 -0.73 8.74
N PRO A 43 -16.90 -0.30 8.41
CA PRO A 43 -16.44 0.98 8.90
C PRO A 43 -17.58 1.94 8.60
N THR A 44 -18.06 2.67 9.61
CA THR A 44 -19.09 3.67 9.41
C THR A 44 -18.49 4.60 8.37
N LEU A 45 -18.84 4.37 7.10
CA LEU A 45 -18.40 5.20 6.01
C LEU A 45 -18.88 6.58 6.44
N PRO A 46 -18.00 7.60 6.50
CA PRO A 46 -18.49 8.94 6.71
C PRO A 46 -19.61 9.12 5.70
N GLU A 47 -20.80 9.39 6.22
CA GLU A 47 -22.03 9.49 5.45
C GLU A 47 -21.67 10.27 4.19
N ARG A 48 -21.73 9.57 3.04
CA ARG A 48 -21.18 10.06 1.78
C ARG A 48 -21.93 11.34 1.51
N THR A 49 -21.33 12.48 1.88
CA THR A 49 -21.98 13.77 1.83
C THR A 49 -22.35 13.90 0.38
N ARG A 50 -23.65 13.87 0.09
CA ARG A 50 -24.14 13.86 -1.29
C ARG A 50 -23.39 14.99 -1.99
N PRO A 51 -22.54 14.69 -3.00
CA PRO A 51 -21.73 15.73 -3.60
C PRO A 51 -22.71 16.81 -4.05
N ALA A 52 -22.45 18.05 -3.63
CA ALA A 52 -23.30 19.18 -3.96
C ALA A 52 -23.63 19.10 -5.45
N ALA A 53 -24.90 19.34 -5.80
CA ALA A 53 -25.38 19.23 -7.16
C ALA A 53 -24.39 19.93 -8.08
N ARG A 54 -23.76 19.19 -8.99
CA ARG A 54 -22.76 19.73 -9.90
C ARG A 54 -23.42 20.89 -10.66
N PRO A 55 -22.85 22.11 -10.63
CA PRO A 55 -23.40 23.19 -11.44
C PRO A 55 -23.41 22.72 -12.89
N GLN A 56 -24.50 22.96 -13.61
CA GLN A 56 -24.68 22.52 -15.00
C GLN A 56 -24.55 23.71 -15.96
N GLY A 57 -24.04 23.44 -17.17
CA GLY A 57 -24.01 24.42 -18.26
C GLY A 57 -23.15 25.65 -17.98
N LYS A 58 -23.72 26.85 -18.16
CA LYS A 58 -23.00 28.13 -18.12
C LYS A 58 -22.46 28.48 -16.72
N GLU A 59 -23.14 28.06 -15.66
CA GLU A 59 -22.69 28.29 -14.29
C GLU A 59 -21.50 27.41 -13.93
N ALA A 60 -21.48 26.16 -14.41
CA ALA A 60 -20.32 25.28 -14.30
C ALA A 60 -19.10 25.89 -14.99
N TRP A 61 -19.32 26.43 -16.18
CA TRP A 61 -18.28 27.08 -16.97
C TRP A 61 -17.75 28.36 -16.29
N ARG A 62 -18.63 29.20 -15.74
CA ARG A 62 -18.22 30.38 -14.97
C ARG A 62 -17.49 30.00 -13.68
N ALA A 63 -17.95 28.98 -12.97
CA ALA A 63 -17.28 28.47 -11.77
C ALA A 63 -15.91 27.86 -12.11
N PHE A 64 -15.79 27.19 -13.26
CA PHE A 64 -14.52 26.68 -13.78
C PHE A 64 -13.57 27.81 -14.17
N GLN A 65 -14.06 28.87 -14.83
CA GLN A 65 -13.27 30.07 -15.12
C GLN A 65 -12.88 30.85 -13.85
N ALA A 66 -13.72 30.80 -12.81
CA ALA A 66 -13.45 31.41 -11.51
C ALA A 66 -12.49 30.57 -10.65
N LEU A 67 -12.33 29.28 -10.93
CA LEU A 67 -11.27 28.42 -10.35
C LEU A 67 -9.93 28.79 -10.99
N GLY A 68 -9.41 29.96 -10.61
CA GLY A 68 -8.04 30.36 -10.89
C GLY A 68 -7.08 29.48 -10.10
N ARG A 69 -6.87 28.23 -10.51
CA ARG A 69 -5.84 27.35 -9.93
C ARG A 69 -4.47 28.03 -9.93
N GLU A 70 -4.23 28.92 -10.90
CA GLU A 70 -3.03 29.75 -10.99
C GLU A 70 -3.09 31.09 -10.22
N GLN A 71 -4.26 31.52 -9.73
CA GLN A 71 -4.40 32.78 -8.99
C GLN A 71 -4.06 32.64 -7.50
N ASP A 72 -4.22 31.44 -6.94
CA ASP A 72 -3.77 31.16 -5.59
C ASP A 72 -2.27 30.81 -5.59
N ALA A 73 -1.45 31.86 -5.50
CA ALA A 73 0.00 31.73 -5.42
C ALA A 73 0.45 30.80 -4.27
N THR A 74 -0.34 30.66 -3.21
CA THR A 74 -0.01 29.78 -2.08
C THR A 74 -0.25 28.31 -2.40
N ALA A 75 -1.32 28.00 -3.12
CA ALA A 75 -1.60 26.66 -3.61
C ALA A 75 -0.50 26.21 -4.58
N MET A 76 -0.17 27.03 -5.59
CA MET A 76 0.91 26.72 -6.53
C MET A 76 2.27 26.57 -5.84
N ALA A 77 2.60 27.42 -4.87
CA ALA A 77 3.84 27.30 -4.11
C ALA A 77 3.89 26.00 -3.29
N SER A 78 2.76 25.55 -2.75
CA SER A 78 2.69 24.29 -2.01
C SER A 78 2.85 23.07 -2.92
N GLU A 79 2.26 23.11 -4.13
CA GLU A 79 2.38 22.04 -5.13
C GLU A 79 3.82 21.95 -5.67
N VAL A 80 4.45 23.09 -5.96
CA VAL A 80 5.85 23.14 -6.39
C VAL A 80 6.76 22.58 -5.30
N ARG A 81 6.54 22.96 -4.03
CA ARG A 81 7.32 22.42 -2.91
C ARG A 81 7.15 20.91 -2.76
N ALA A 82 5.92 20.42 -2.80
CA ALA A 82 5.65 18.98 -2.74
C ALA A 82 6.31 18.23 -3.90
N PHE A 83 6.32 18.82 -5.09
CA PHE A 83 7.02 18.26 -6.25
C PHE A 83 8.53 18.24 -6.04
N GLU A 84 9.13 19.34 -5.59
CA GLU A 84 10.57 19.43 -5.29
C GLU A 84 10.99 18.40 -4.23
N GLU A 85 10.22 18.26 -3.15
CA GLU A 85 10.42 17.24 -2.12
C GLU A 85 10.35 15.82 -2.71
N SER A 86 9.38 15.55 -3.58
CA SER A 86 9.24 14.25 -4.23
C SER A 86 10.43 13.92 -5.15
N VAL A 87 10.95 14.92 -5.87
CA VAL A 87 12.11 14.77 -6.74
C VAL A 87 13.38 14.56 -5.93
N ALA A 88 13.55 15.31 -4.83
CA ALA A 88 14.67 15.15 -3.91
C ALA A 88 14.68 13.74 -3.30
N ALA A 89 13.54 13.25 -2.83
CA ALA A 89 13.41 11.90 -2.28
C ALA A 89 13.76 10.82 -3.33
N LYS A 90 13.24 10.95 -4.56
CA LYS A 90 13.57 10.01 -5.66
C LYS A 90 15.06 10.02 -6.00
N ARG A 91 15.70 11.20 -6.00
CA ARG A 91 17.15 11.32 -6.23
C ARG A 91 17.95 10.66 -5.12
N GLN A 92 17.57 10.86 -3.86
CA GLN A 92 18.23 10.21 -2.72
C GLN A 92 18.15 8.68 -2.81
N VAL A 93 16.97 8.13 -3.10
CA VAL A 93 16.78 6.67 -3.28
C VAL A 93 17.62 6.15 -4.45
N SER A 94 17.65 6.86 -5.58
CA SER A 94 18.46 6.47 -6.74
C SER A 94 19.97 6.47 -6.41
N THR A 95 20.45 7.46 -5.67
CA THR A 95 21.85 7.54 -5.25
C THR A 95 22.18 6.41 -4.26
N ALA A 96 21.32 6.15 -3.27
CA ALA A 96 21.49 5.04 -2.34
C ALA A 96 21.56 3.69 -3.07
N LEU A 97 20.69 3.47 -4.06
CA LEU A 97 20.72 2.26 -4.90
C LEU A 97 22.04 2.15 -5.68
N LYS A 98 22.56 3.24 -6.23
CA LYS A 98 23.86 3.24 -6.93
C LYS A 98 25.00 2.87 -6.00
N HIS A 99 25.03 3.44 -4.78
CA HIS A 99 26.03 3.09 -3.77
C HIS A 99 25.95 1.61 -3.38
N TYR A 100 24.74 1.08 -3.22
CA TYR A 100 24.52 -0.34 -3.00
C TYR A 100 25.13 -1.19 -4.12
N MET A 101 24.80 -0.89 -5.37
CA MET A 101 25.31 -1.64 -6.52
C MET A 101 26.84 -1.61 -6.60
N LEU A 102 27.46 -0.47 -6.28
CA LEU A 102 28.92 -0.34 -6.22
C LEU A 102 29.54 -1.17 -5.09
N ALA A 103 28.98 -1.11 -3.88
CA ALA A 103 29.44 -1.89 -2.74
C ALA A 103 29.35 -3.41 -3.00
N THR A 104 28.22 -3.86 -3.57
CA THR A 104 28.06 -5.28 -3.95
C THR A 104 29.05 -5.73 -5.02
N ASN A 105 29.39 -4.86 -5.98
CA ASN A 105 30.38 -5.16 -7.02
C ASN A 105 31.80 -5.25 -6.44
N ASN A 106 32.09 -4.50 -5.37
CA ASN A 106 33.38 -4.51 -4.68
C ASN A 106 33.52 -5.59 -3.59
N MET A 107 32.51 -6.47 -3.44
CA MET A 107 32.40 -7.46 -2.34
C MET A 107 32.46 -6.82 -0.93
N GLU A 108 32.06 -5.56 -0.80
CA GLU A 108 31.93 -4.89 0.48
C GLU A 108 30.57 -5.24 1.13
N GLU A 109 30.54 -5.44 2.45
CA GLU A 109 29.30 -5.70 3.17
C GLU A 109 28.41 -4.46 3.15
N VAL A 110 27.21 -4.60 2.60
CA VAL A 110 26.18 -3.57 2.67
C VAL A 110 25.48 -3.67 4.03
N ASP A 111 25.48 -2.57 4.77
CA ASP A 111 24.68 -2.43 5.99
C ASP A 111 23.17 -2.58 5.68
N LYS A 112 22.59 -3.67 6.18
CA LYS A 112 21.17 -4.02 6.00
C LYS A 112 20.23 -2.99 6.62
N ALA A 113 20.66 -2.25 7.65
CA ALA A 113 19.84 -1.25 8.31
C ALA A 113 19.56 -0.03 7.41
N VAL A 114 20.57 0.38 6.63
CA VAL A 114 20.47 1.49 5.65
C VAL A 114 19.52 1.11 4.51
N TRP A 115 19.50 -0.15 4.10
CA TRP A 115 18.63 -0.63 3.03
C TRP A 115 17.15 -0.62 3.42
N ILE A 116 16.82 -1.09 4.63
CA ILE A 116 15.43 -1.18 5.11
C ILE A 116 14.76 0.20 5.19
N GLN A 117 15.54 1.26 5.47
CA GLN A 117 15.03 2.64 5.55
C GLN A 117 14.57 3.19 4.20
N HIS A 118 15.15 2.75 3.08
CA HIS A 118 14.77 3.23 1.76
C HIS A 118 13.71 2.34 1.08
N SER A 119 13.58 1.07 1.48
CA SER A 119 12.56 0.15 0.94
C SER A 119 11.17 0.35 1.54
N SER A 120 11.07 0.93 2.75
CA SER A 120 9.82 1.07 3.50
C SER A 120 8.95 2.26 3.08
N SER A 121 9.49 3.19 2.28
CA SER A 121 8.75 4.36 1.77
C SER A 121 7.86 4.08 0.55
N GLN A 122 7.79 2.84 0.05
CA GLN A 122 6.98 2.48 -1.14
C GLN A 122 5.63 1.80 -0.83
N CYS A 123 5.21 1.71 0.43
CA CYS A 123 3.89 1.14 0.76
C CYS A 123 2.87 2.21 1.19
N THR A 124 2.79 3.32 0.46
CA THR A 124 1.54 4.09 0.39
C THR A 124 0.77 3.58 -0.81
N SER A 125 -0.24 2.75 -0.53
CA SER A 125 -1.27 2.31 -1.47
C SER A 125 -1.73 3.49 -2.33
N LEU A 126 -1.42 3.44 -3.62
CA LEU A 126 -2.07 4.28 -4.63
C LEU A 126 -3.57 3.95 -4.58
N PRO A 127 -4.48 4.94 -4.52
CA PRO A 127 -5.89 4.66 -4.70
C PRO A 127 -6.07 4.16 -6.13
N TYR A 128 -6.56 2.92 -6.24
CA TYR A 128 -7.07 2.35 -7.48
C TYR A 128 -8.27 3.21 -7.93
N VAL A 129 -8.17 3.82 -9.10
CA VAL A 129 -9.23 4.60 -9.74
C VAL A 129 -9.89 3.69 -10.77
N ASP A 130 -11.14 3.31 -10.51
CA ASP A 130 -12.06 2.72 -11.51
C ASP A 130 -12.47 3.78 -12.56
#